data_AF-A0A6S7HFB0-F1
#
_entry.id   AF-A0A6S7HFB0-F1
#
_cell.length_a   1.000
_cell.length_b   1.000
_cell.length_c   1.000
_cell.angle_alpha   90.00
_cell.angle_beta   90.00
_cell.angle_gamma   90.00
#
_symmetry.space_group_name_H-M   'P 1'
#
loop_
_entity.id
_entity.type
_entity.pdbx_description
1 polymer ?
#
loop_
_entity_poly.entity_id
_entity_poly.type
_entity_poly.pdbx_seq_one_letter_code
_entity_poly.pdbx_strand_id
1 'polypeptide(L)'
;MEQDEQGSNFVVNDDPLGDFHISGLPEYLLGSWNNARKILKLGGVSNHPTDDQKFVVISLSQPIVHTVHVQPNGKVICDRECFRFKGHKICAHTISVSKKQNILDAFLSHHISNVDRVVQCVMPSSSGKKPGQTSRKRKKSHKRDTTGWDDIPLETPTAKSNEYEVVFVRCTRATTCYGCGGKVRQKPSSDPPPPPYDIFLCQHERRVYKKRGNPVQVNISKQGEAVYYHPLQKCLKQKFGVGSPDNIRLCEQ
;
A
#
# COMPACT_ATOMS: atom_id res chain seq x y z
N MET A 1 -26.87 58.05 -38.49
CA MET A 1 -25.85 57.20 -39.12
C MET A 1 -24.95 56.73 -37.99
N GLU A 2 -25.50 55.83 -37.19
CA GLU A 2 -24.82 55.17 -36.07
C GLU A 2 -23.79 54.20 -36.65
N GLN A 3 -22.57 54.26 -36.15
CA GLN A 3 -21.58 53.22 -36.37
C GLN A 3 -21.38 52.54 -35.02
N ASP A 4 -21.99 51.37 -34.89
CA ASP A 4 -21.78 50.44 -33.79
C ASP A 4 -20.41 49.79 -33.94
N GLU A 5 -19.46 50.20 -33.09
CA GLU A 5 -18.25 49.42 -32.85
C GLU A 5 -18.61 48.18 -32.02
N GLN A 6 -18.83 47.07 -32.72
CA GLN A 6 -19.00 45.75 -32.10
C GLN A 6 -17.63 45.27 -31.59
N GLY A 7 -17.33 45.65 -30.34
CA GLY A 7 -16.27 45.05 -29.55
C GLY A 7 -16.51 43.55 -29.40
N SER A 8 -15.70 42.75 -30.09
CA SER A 8 -15.71 41.30 -29.96
C SER A 8 -15.34 40.93 -28.51
N ASN A 9 -16.33 40.47 -27.73
CA ASN A 9 -16.09 39.82 -26.46
C ASN A 9 -15.34 38.50 -26.71
N PHE A 10 -14.01 38.59 -26.71
CA PHE A 10 -13.17 37.41 -26.60
C PHE A 10 -13.32 36.88 -25.17
N VAL A 11 -14.29 35.99 -24.96
CA VAL A 11 -14.39 35.22 -23.73
C VAL A 11 -13.18 34.30 -23.70
N VAL A 12 -12.08 34.79 -23.12
CA VAL A 12 -10.96 33.94 -22.73
C VAL A 12 -11.58 32.89 -21.82
N ASN A 13 -11.59 31.62 -22.25
CA ASN A 13 -11.84 30.50 -21.35
C ASN A 13 -10.68 30.47 -20.35
N ASP A 14 -10.77 31.33 -19.34
CA ASP A 14 -9.79 31.48 -18.27
C ASP A 14 -10.01 30.33 -17.27
N ASP A 15 -9.70 29.12 -17.74
CA ASP A 15 -9.54 27.98 -16.86
C ASP A 15 -8.13 28.06 -16.24
N PRO A 16 -8.01 28.48 -14.98
CA PRO A 16 -6.71 28.72 -14.36
C PRO A 16 -5.91 27.44 -14.17
N LEU A 17 -6.51 26.26 -14.36
CA LEU A 17 -5.88 24.97 -14.14
C LEU A 17 -5.77 24.12 -15.42
N GLY A 18 -6.58 24.43 -16.44
CA GLY A 18 -6.65 23.69 -17.70
C GLY A 18 -7.43 22.37 -17.60
N ASP A 19 -7.33 21.57 -18.67
CA ASP A 19 -8.07 20.31 -18.79
C ASP A 19 -7.51 19.23 -17.86
N PHE A 20 -8.42 18.53 -17.18
CA PHE A 20 -8.10 17.42 -16.29
C PHE A 20 -7.48 16.24 -17.03
N HIS A 21 -7.93 15.95 -18.26
CA HIS A 21 -7.45 14.78 -19.00
C HIS A 21 -5.95 14.85 -19.33
N ILE A 22 -5.41 16.07 -19.46
CA ILE A 22 -3.98 16.31 -19.72
C ILE A 22 -3.13 16.10 -18.45
N SER A 23 -3.74 16.19 -17.26
CA SER A 23 -3.02 16.09 -15.98
C SER A 23 -2.42 14.71 -15.68
N GLY A 24 -2.89 13.65 -16.36
CA GLY A 24 -2.50 12.26 -16.07
C GLY A 24 -2.99 11.73 -14.71
N LEU A 25 -3.82 12.49 -13.99
CA LEU A 25 -4.36 12.07 -12.70
C LEU A 25 -5.49 11.03 -12.86
N PRO A 26 -5.60 10.05 -11.95
CA PRO A 26 -6.73 9.13 -11.92
C PRO A 26 -8.08 9.85 -11.71
N GLU A 27 -9.14 9.32 -12.34
CA GLU A 27 -10.48 9.90 -12.35
C GLU A 27 -11.05 10.21 -10.95
N TYR A 28 -10.71 9.41 -9.92
CA TYR A 28 -11.15 9.69 -8.54
C TYR A 28 -10.64 11.02 -7.96
N LEU A 29 -9.66 11.66 -8.60
CA LEU A 29 -9.14 12.98 -8.26
C LEU A 29 -9.80 14.12 -9.02
N LEU A 30 -10.72 13.86 -9.95
CA LEU A 30 -11.46 14.89 -10.69
C LEU A 30 -12.15 15.89 -9.74
N GLY A 31 -12.72 15.39 -8.64
CA GLY A 31 -13.29 16.27 -7.61
C GLY A 31 -12.25 17.18 -6.94
N SER A 32 -11.03 16.70 -6.73
CA SER A 32 -9.94 17.54 -6.18
C SER A 32 -9.45 18.57 -7.19
N TRP A 33 -9.41 18.21 -8.47
CA TRP A 33 -9.07 19.12 -9.57
C TRP A 33 -10.11 20.25 -9.70
N ASN A 34 -11.39 19.90 -9.74
CA ASN A 34 -12.48 20.87 -9.83
C ASN A 34 -12.50 21.83 -8.62
N ASN A 35 -12.22 21.32 -7.42
CA ASN A 35 -12.11 22.15 -6.24
C ASN A 35 -10.88 23.07 -6.29
N ALA A 36 -9.73 22.59 -6.78
CA ALA A 36 -8.55 23.43 -6.99
C ALA A 36 -8.83 24.57 -7.98
N ARG A 37 -9.52 24.26 -9.09
CA ARG A 37 -9.97 25.26 -10.06
C ARG A 37 -10.84 26.34 -9.40
N LYS A 38 -11.81 25.95 -8.57
CA LYS A 38 -12.65 26.90 -7.82
C LYS A 38 -11.84 27.76 -6.86
N ILE A 39 -10.90 27.16 -6.10
CA ILE A 39 -10.01 27.89 -5.19
C ILE A 39 -9.21 28.96 -5.95
N LEU A 40 -8.65 28.61 -7.11
CA LEU A 40 -7.88 29.53 -7.95
C LEU A 40 -8.75 30.68 -8.47
N LYS A 41 -9.95 30.38 -8.98
CA LYS A 41 -10.90 31.41 -9.45
C LYS A 41 -11.34 32.39 -8.35
N LEU A 42 -11.40 31.93 -7.11
CA LEU A 42 -11.73 32.76 -5.95
C LEU A 42 -10.52 33.54 -5.39
N GLY A 43 -9.32 33.39 -5.97
CA GLY A 43 -8.10 33.96 -5.40
C GLY A 43 -7.75 33.37 -4.02
N GLY A 44 -8.23 32.17 -3.72
CA GLY A 44 -8.23 31.57 -2.38
C GLY A 44 -6.89 31.02 -1.90
N VAL A 45 -5.76 31.52 -2.42
CA VAL A 45 -4.40 31.13 -2.03
C VAL A 45 -3.60 32.37 -1.69
N SER A 46 -3.15 32.50 -0.45
CA SER A 46 -2.29 33.60 0.02
C SER A 46 -1.00 33.07 0.66
N ASN A 47 -0.04 33.96 0.87
CA ASN A 47 1.20 33.60 1.59
C ASN A 47 0.90 33.49 3.08
N HIS A 48 1.61 32.59 3.77
CA HIS A 48 1.52 32.51 5.22
C HIS A 48 2.24 33.71 5.86
N PRO A 49 1.67 34.36 6.88
CA PRO A 49 2.19 35.64 7.41
C PRO A 49 3.59 35.55 8.03
N THR A 50 4.03 34.35 8.42
CA THR A 50 5.30 34.15 9.15
C THR A 50 6.31 33.25 8.43
N ASP A 51 5.96 32.69 7.26
CA ASP A 51 6.79 31.67 6.61
C ASP A 51 6.56 31.67 5.10
N ASP A 52 7.56 32.13 4.37
CA ASP A 52 7.51 32.30 2.91
C ASP A 52 7.41 30.97 2.14
N GLN A 53 7.73 29.85 2.79
CA GLN A 53 7.55 28.52 2.21
C GLN A 53 6.14 27.98 2.41
N LYS A 54 5.30 28.67 3.19
CA LYS A 54 3.94 28.24 3.50
C LYS A 54 2.91 29.14 2.84
N PHE A 55 1.79 28.53 2.51
CA PHE A 55 0.63 29.15 1.89
C PHE A 55 -0.60 28.83 2.70
N VAL A 56 -1.50 29.81 2.80
CA VAL A 56 -2.82 29.64 3.40
C VAL A 56 -3.82 29.50 2.26
N VAL A 57 -4.66 28.47 2.34
CA VAL A 57 -5.62 28.11 1.29
C VAL A 57 -7.01 27.97 1.89
N ILE A 58 -8.02 28.57 1.26
CA ILE A 58 -9.41 28.44 1.71
C ILE A 58 -9.90 27.00 1.60
N SER A 59 -10.71 26.56 2.56
CA SER A 59 -11.47 25.32 2.45
C SER A 59 -12.84 25.58 1.82
N LEU A 60 -13.24 24.76 0.84
CA LEU A 60 -14.57 24.85 0.24
C LEU A 60 -15.65 24.09 1.03
N SER A 61 -15.24 23.26 1.99
CA SER A 61 -16.15 22.38 2.74
C SER A 61 -16.38 22.82 4.19
N GLN A 62 -15.49 23.63 4.74
CA GLN A 62 -15.50 24.03 6.14
C GLN A 62 -15.07 25.50 6.24
N PRO A 63 -15.54 26.26 7.24
CA PRO A 63 -15.13 27.65 7.47
C PRO A 63 -13.75 27.73 8.12
N ILE A 64 -12.77 27.02 7.55
CA ILE A 64 -11.38 26.99 8.00
C ILE A 64 -10.45 27.24 6.81
N VAL A 65 -9.19 27.53 7.11
CA VAL A 65 -8.12 27.58 6.12
C VAL A 65 -7.15 26.44 6.35
N HIS A 66 -6.61 25.92 5.26
CA HIS A 66 -5.55 24.91 5.28
C HIS A 66 -4.19 25.55 5.04
N THR A 67 -3.16 24.99 5.67
CA THR A 67 -1.77 25.43 5.45
C THR A 67 -1.05 24.43 4.55
N VAL A 68 -0.42 24.93 3.49
CA VAL A 68 0.37 24.14 2.54
C VAL A 68 1.82 24.59 2.59
N HIS A 69 2.75 23.66 2.81
CA HIS A 69 4.19 23.88 2.83
C HIS A 69 4.81 23.39 1.52
N VAL A 70 5.49 24.28 0.80
CA VAL A 70 6.34 23.95 -0.34
C VAL A 70 7.77 23.83 0.16
N GLN A 71 8.29 22.61 0.22
CA GLN A 71 9.66 22.35 0.68
C GLN A 71 10.68 22.67 -0.42
N PRO A 72 11.95 22.98 -0.06
CA PRO A 72 13.01 23.27 -1.04
C PRO A 72 13.28 22.14 -2.05
N ASN A 73 12.97 20.89 -1.68
CA ASN A 73 13.07 19.73 -2.56
C ASN A 73 11.90 19.60 -3.56
N GLY A 74 11.04 20.61 -3.67
CA GLY A 74 9.86 20.63 -4.55
C GLY A 74 8.65 19.88 -3.99
N LYS A 75 8.74 19.30 -2.79
CA LYS A 75 7.63 18.56 -2.18
C LYS A 75 6.57 19.50 -1.61
N VAL A 76 5.34 19.33 -2.05
CA VAL A 76 4.18 20.13 -1.60
C VAL A 76 3.36 19.33 -0.60
N ILE A 77 3.15 19.89 0.61
CA ILE A 77 2.55 19.20 1.74
C ILE A 77 1.40 20.03 2.31
N CYS A 78 0.17 19.51 2.29
CA CYS A 78 -0.94 20.10 3.04
C CYS A 78 -0.90 19.68 4.52
N ASP A 79 -1.57 20.44 5.37
CA ASP A 79 -1.77 20.08 6.77
C ASP A 79 -2.44 18.71 6.99
N ARG A 80 -2.41 18.27 8.25
CA ARG A 80 -2.90 16.95 8.67
C ARG A 80 -4.42 16.88 8.81
N GLU A 81 -5.08 18.03 8.85
CA GLU A 81 -6.54 18.14 8.99
C GLU A 81 -7.23 17.96 7.64
N CYS A 82 -6.52 18.21 6.54
CA CYS A 82 -6.99 17.89 5.20
C CYS A 82 -7.14 16.38 4.98
N PHE A 83 -8.40 15.91 5.02
CA PHE A 83 -8.75 14.50 4.83
C PHE A 83 -8.21 13.91 3.52
N ARG A 84 -8.37 14.64 2.41
CA ARG A 84 -7.90 14.20 1.07
C ARG A 84 -6.39 14.02 1.03
N PHE A 85 -5.64 14.97 1.59
CA PHE A 85 -4.18 14.87 1.62
C PHE A 85 -3.71 13.76 2.58
N LYS A 86 -4.38 13.57 3.72
CA LYS A 86 -4.09 12.49 4.66
C LYS A 86 -4.19 11.11 3.99
N GLY A 87 -5.21 10.87 3.17
CA GLY A 87 -5.35 9.64 2.38
C GLY A 87 -4.39 9.58 1.20
N HIS A 88 -4.54 10.51 0.26
CA HIS A 88 -3.96 10.40 -1.08
C HIS A 88 -2.62 11.11 -1.27
N LYS A 89 -2.15 11.96 -0.33
CA LYS A 89 -1.03 12.93 -0.56
C LYS A 89 -1.25 13.89 -1.73
N ILE A 90 -2.48 14.05 -2.17
CA ILE A 90 -2.88 15.05 -3.13
C ILE A 90 -4.28 15.53 -2.73
N CYS A 91 -4.50 16.84 -2.80
CA CYS A 91 -5.78 17.46 -2.54
C CYS A 91 -5.91 18.76 -3.35
N ALA A 92 -7.09 19.37 -3.31
CA ALA A 92 -7.32 20.64 -3.98
C ALA A 92 -6.32 21.73 -3.55
N HIS A 93 -5.96 21.78 -2.26
CA HIS A 93 -5.04 22.80 -1.73
C HIS A 93 -3.60 22.64 -2.25
N THR A 94 -3.09 21.41 -2.36
CA THR A 94 -1.75 21.19 -2.93
C THR A 94 -1.73 21.48 -4.41
N ILE A 95 -2.79 21.13 -5.14
CA ILE A 95 -2.90 21.40 -6.58
C ILE A 95 -2.94 22.92 -6.84
N SER A 96 -3.76 23.67 -6.10
CA SER A 96 -3.88 25.13 -6.28
C SER A 96 -2.56 25.86 -5.96
N VAL A 97 -1.88 25.49 -4.88
CA VAL A 97 -0.56 26.06 -4.53
C VAL A 97 0.50 25.70 -5.57
N SER A 98 0.53 24.44 -6.03
CA SER A 98 1.49 24.02 -7.05
C SER A 98 1.29 24.77 -8.36
N LYS A 99 0.04 25.04 -8.75
CA LYS A 99 -0.27 25.87 -9.92
C LYS A 99 0.18 27.32 -9.71
N LYS A 100 -0.12 27.93 -8.56
CA LYS A 100 0.29 29.30 -8.24
C LYS A 100 1.82 29.48 -8.27
N GLN A 101 2.56 28.45 -7.86
CA GLN A 101 4.03 28.45 -7.84
C GLN A 101 4.66 27.99 -9.16
N ASN A 102 3.87 27.71 -10.21
CA ASN A 102 4.35 27.18 -11.49
C ASN A 102 5.17 25.87 -11.36
N ILE A 103 4.85 25.03 -10.37
CA ILE A 103 5.49 23.73 -10.13
C ILE A 103 4.50 22.56 -10.27
N LEU A 104 3.33 22.79 -10.89
CA LEU A 104 2.27 21.78 -10.99
C LEU A 104 2.74 20.53 -11.73
N ASP A 105 3.41 20.66 -12.88
CA ASP A 105 3.83 19.51 -13.69
C ASP A 105 4.86 18.65 -12.95
N ALA A 106 5.80 19.29 -12.25
CA ALA A 106 6.75 18.61 -11.36
C ALA A 106 6.03 17.92 -10.19
N PHE A 107 5.02 18.57 -9.60
CA PHE A 107 4.25 17.98 -8.51
C PHE A 107 3.43 16.75 -8.95
N LEU A 108 2.80 16.81 -10.12
CA LEU A 108 1.97 15.73 -10.66
C LEU A 108 2.81 14.53 -11.11
N SER A 109 3.95 14.76 -11.77
CA SER A 109 4.85 13.68 -12.21
C SER A 109 5.41 12.82 -11.07
N HIS A 110 5.57 13.40 -9.87
CA HIS A 110 6.02 12.68 -8.68
C HIS A 110 4.87 12.03 -7.88
N HIS A 111 3.63 12.19 -8.32
CA HIS A 111 2.48 11.64 -7.61
C HIS A 111 2.29 10.15 -7.88
N ILE A 112 2.63 9.33 -6.89
CA ILE A 112 2.36 7.89 -6.91
C ILE A 112 1.08 7.62 -6.11
N SER A 113 0.06 7.11 -6.80
CA SER A 113 -1.21 6.71 -6.18
C SER A 113 -1.00 5.52 -5.25
N ASN A 114 -1.16 5.72 -3.94
CA ASN A 114 -1.06 4.66 -2.94
C ASN A 114 -2.47 4.29 -2.44
N VAL A 115 -3.11 3.36 -3.16
CA VAL A 115 -4.49 2.91 -2.90
C VAL A 115 -4.62 2.29 -1.51
N ASP A 116 -3.63 1.53 -1.05
CA ASP A 116 -3.63 0.90 0.29
C ASP A 116 -3.80 1.92 1.42
N ARG A 117 -3.15 3.09 1.29
CA ARG A 117 -3.24 4.11 2.34
C ARG A 117 -4.58 4.80 2.39
N VAL A 118 -5.28 4.89 1.26
CA VAL A 118 -6.65 5.41 1.19
C VAL A 118 -7.57 4.51 1.98
N VAL A 119 -7.50 3.19 1.73
CA VAL A 119 -8.27 2.18 2.46
C VAL A 119 -8.00 2.29 3.97
N GLN A 120 -6.73 2.35 4.37
CA GLN A 120 -6.36 2.48 5.78
C GLN A 120 -6.89 3.75 6.47
N CYS A 121 -7.08 4.85 5.73
CA CYS A 121 -7.59 6.11 6.31
C CYS A 121 -9.11 6.10 6.51
N VAL A 122 -9.86 5.32 5.73
CA VAL A 122 -11.33 5.20 5.85
C VAL A 122 -11.72 4.16 6.90
N MET A 123 -10.86 3.19 7.16
CA MET A 123 -11.13 2.13 8.14
C MET A 123 -11.04 2.67 9.59
N PRO A 124 -12.11 2.54 10.40
CA PRO A 124 -12.07 2.92 11.80
C PRO A 124 -11.05 2.09 12.58
N SER A 125 -10.17 2.76 13.34
CA SER A 125 -9.14 2.10 14.17
C SER A 125 -9.70 1.27 15.35
N SER A 126 -11.01 1.27 15.52
CA SER A 126 -11.77 0.59 16.58
C SER A 126 -12.82 -0.39 16.06
N SER A 127 -12.94 -0.61 14.75
CA SER A 127 -13.86 -1.61 14.20
C SER A 127 -13.60 -2.97 14.84
N GLY A 128 -14.62 -3.54 15.50
CA GLY A 128 -14.54 -4.82 16.21
C GLY A 128 -14.07 -4.76 17.68
N LYS A 129 -13.82 -3.59 18.26
CA LYS A 129 -13.54 -3.47 19.71
C LYS A 129 -14.85 -3.45 20.49
N LYS A 130 -14.96 -4.31 21.51
CA LYS A 130 -16.08 -4.27 22.46
C LYS A 130 -15.98 -3.01 23.35
N PRO A 131 -17.11 -2.47 23.86
CA PRO A 131 -17.10 -1.37 24.82
C PRO A 131 -16.15 -1.67 26.00
N GLY A 132 -15.31 -0.69 26.37
CA GLY A 132 -14.36 -0.83 27.48
C GLY A 132 -13.02 -1.51 27.14
N GLN A 133 -12.81 -1.99 25.91
CA GLN A 133 -11.57 -2.66 25.55
C GLN A 133 -10.44 -1.66 25.24
N THR A 134 -9.46 -1.55 26.14
CA THR A 134 -8.30 -0.67 25.95
C THR A 134 -7.34 -1.24 24.91
N SER A 135 -6.76 -0.35 24.09
CA SER A 135 -5.71 -0.70 23.14
C SER A 135 -4.48 -1.21 23.90
N ARG A 136 -4.06 -2.46 23.66
CA ARG A 136 -2.77 -2.97 24.19
C ARG A 136 -1.64 -2.05 23.73
N LYS A 137 -0.99 -1.37 24.68
CA LYS A 137 0.23 -0.61 24.40
C LYS A 137 1.32 -1.58 23.94
N ARG A 138 1.66 -1.57 22.65
CA ARG A 138 2.88 -2.23 22.17
C ARG A 138 4.08 -1.50 22.77
N LYS A 139 4.92 -2.21 23.53
CA LYS A 139 6.25 -1.70 23.93
C LYS A 139 6.99 -1.32 22.65
N LYS A 140 7.55 -0.09 22.60
CA LYS A 140 8.45 0.32 21.52
C LYS A 140 9.60 -0.70 21.47
N SER A 141 9.76 -1.35 20.31
CA SER A 141 10.93 -2.17 20.05
C SER A 141 12.15 -1.24 20.02
N HIS A 142 13.22 -1.61 20.73
CA HIS A 142 14.53 -1.00 20.49
C HIS A 142 14.91 -1.20 19.01
N LYS A 143 15.65 -0.24 18.44
CA LYS A 143 16.23 -0.39 17.10
C LYS A 143 17.05 -1.69 17.11
N ARG A 144 16.77 -2.57 16.15
CA ARG A 144 17.53 -3.81 15.99
C ARG A 144 18.95 -3.43 15.56
N ASP A 145 19.92 -3.91 16.29
CA ASP A 145 21.32 -3.88 15.92
C ASP A 145 21.52 -4.80 14.70
N THR A 146 22.07 -4.25 13.63
CA THR A 146 22.36 -4.95 12.38
C THR A 146 23.86 -5.11 12.14
N THR A 147 24.70 -4.70 13.09
CA THR A 147 26.14 -4.94 12.99
C THR A 147 26.41 -6.44 12.98
N GLY A 148 27.17 -6.93 11.99
CA GLY A 148 27.46 -8.36 11.77
C GLY A 148 26.57 -9.09 10.76
N TRP A 149 25.73 -8.39 9.99
CA TRP A 149 24.99 -8.96 8.85
C TRP A 149 25.67 -8.74 7.49
N ASP A 150 26.80 -8.03 7.45
CA ASP A 150 27.56 -7.75 6.22
C ASP A 150 28.35 -8.99 5.72
N ASP A 151 28.61 -9.97 6.61
CA ASP A 151 29.40 -11.18 6.31
C ASP A 151 28.54 -12.42 5.98
N ILE A 152 27.39 -12.24 5.33
CA ILE A 152 26.69 -13.39 4.74
C ILE A 152 27.21 -13.54 3.31
N PRO A 153 27.98 -14.61 2.99
CA PRO A 153 28.34 -14.89 1.61
C PRO A 153 27.05 -14.97 0.79
N LEU A 154 26.96 -14.12 -0.23
CA LEU A 154 25.91 -14.19 -1.22
C LEU A 154 26.17 -15.46 -2.06
N GLU A 155 25.77 -16.61 -1.54
CA GLU A 155 25.70 -17.82 -2.35
C GLU A 155 24.64 -17.57 -3.41
N THR A 156 25.11 -17.34 -4.64
CA THR A 156 24.28 -17.33 -5.84
C THR A 156 23.44 -18.60 -5.85
N PRO A 157 22.10 -18.49 -5.89
CA PRO A 157 21.24 -19.65 -5.85
C PRO A 157 21.49 -20.48 -7.10
N THR A 158 22.09 -21.67 -6.95
CA THR A 158 21.92 -22.74 -7.93
C THR A 158 20.43 -22.99 -8.03
N ALA A 159 19.84 -22.57 -9.15
CA ALA A 159 18.43 -22.69 -9.47
C ALA A 159 18.01 -24.17 -9.50
N LYS A 160 17.71 -24.74 -8.32
CA LYS A 160 16.73 -25.81 -8.22
C LYS A 160 15.38 -25.12 -8.31
N SER A 161 14.59 -25.47 -9.32
CA SER A 161 13.29 -24.89 -9.61
C SER A 161 12.44 -24.81 -8.34
N ASN A 162 11.75 -23.68 -8.13
CA ASN A 162 10.74 -23.48 -7.09
C ASN A 162 9.47 -24.30 -7.42
N GLU A 163 9.64 -25.60 -7.66
CA GLU A 163 8.62 -26.48 -8.20
C GLU A 163 7.94 -27.26 -7.07
N TYR A 164 6.62 -27.45 -7.17
CA TYR A 164 5.86 -28.21 -6.19
C TYR A 164 5.92 -29.71 -6.51
N GLU A 165 6.20 -30.51 -5.48
CA GLU A 165 6.11 -31.96 -5.52
C GLU A 165 4.80 -32.44 -4.87
N VAL A 166 4.07 -33.33 -5.53
CA VAL A 166 2.88 -33.97 -4.95
C VAL A 166 3.32 -35.18 -4.12
N VAL A 167 3.00 -35.18 -2.82
CA VAL A 167 3.37 -36.26 -1.89
C VAL A 167 2.15 -36.74 -1.09
N PHE A 168 2.07 -38.04 -0.79
CA PHE A 168 0.98 -38.54 0.05
C PHE A 168 1.18 -38.16 1.52
N VAL A 169 0.10 -37.75 2.20
CA VAL A 169 0.09 -37.37 3.62
C VAL A 169 0.71 -38.46 4.50
N ARG A 170 0.42 -39.73 4.21
CA ARG A 170 0.97 -40.91 4.91
C ARG A 170 2.50 -40.99 4.87
N CYS A 171 3.14 -40.50 3.81
CA CYS A 171 4.59 -40.53 3.63
C CYS A 171 5.31 -39.38 4.35
N THR A 172 4.56 -38.47 4.97
CA THR A 172 5.11 -37.28 5.64
C THR A 172 4.94 -37.38 7.15
N ARG A 173 5.56 -36.46 7.91
CA ARG A 173 5.24 -36.22 9.34
C ARG A 173 4.36 -34.99 9.57
N ALA A 174 3.93 -34.31 8.51
CA ALA A 174 3.17 -33.07 8.61
C ALA A 174 1.74 -33.32 9.12
N THR A 175 1.29 -32.53 10.09
CA THR A 175 -0.08 -32.63 10.64
C THR A 175 -0.96 -31.45 10.25
N THR A 176 -0.36 -30.40 9.67
CA THR A 176 -1.02 -29.13 9.38
C THR A 176 -0.61 -28.60 8.02
N CYS A 177 -1.58 -28.02 7.31
CA CYS A 177 -1.32 -27.25 6.11
C CYS A 177 -0.76 -25.86 6.45
N TYR A 178 0.34 -25.48 5.81
CA TYR A 178 0.99 -24.18 6.03
C TYR A 178 0.28 -22.99 5.38
N GLY A 179 -0.61 -23.23 4.41
CA GLY A 179 -1.38 -22.19 3.75
C GLY A 179 -2.54 -21.69 4.60
N CYS A 180 -3.37 -22.60 5.11
CA CYS A 180 -4.55 -22.26 5.92
C CYS A 180 -4.40 -22.46 7.42
N GLY A 181 -3.30 -23.09 7.89
CA GLY A 181 -3.12 -23.48 9.29
C GLY A 181 -4.03 -24.62 9.76
N GLY A 182 -4.84 -25.20 8.86
CA GLY A 182 -5.78 -26.27 9.17
C GLY A 182 -5.07 -27.59 9.50
N LYS A 183 -5.63 -28.33 10.46
CA LYS A 183 -5.18 -29.69 10.78
C LYS A 183 -5.64 -30.67 9.69
N VAL A 184 -4.72 -31.52 9.25
CA VAL A 184 -4.97 -32.59 8.26
C VAL A 184 -5.08 -33.94 8.96
N ARG A 185 -4.32 -34.13 10.04
CA ARG A 185 -4.38 -35.30 10.91
C ARG A 185 -3.94 -34.92 12.32
N GLN A 186 -4.31 -35.71 13.33
CA GLN A 186 -4.01 -35.34 14.73
C GLN A 186 -2.54 -35.51 15.09
N LYS A 187 -1.90 -36.58 14.58
CA LYS A 187 -0.48 -36.89 14.81
C LYS A 187 0.12 -37.53 13.56
N PRO A 188 1.46 -37.56 13.40
CA PRO A 188 2.07 -38.17 12.21
C PRO A 188 1.65 -39.63 11.96
N SER A 189 1.38 -40.39 13.02
CA SER A 189 0.97 -41.79 12.96
C SER A 189 -0.54 -42.02 12.84
N SER A 190 -1.38 -40.96 12.84
CA SER A 190 -2.81 -41.15 12.58
C SER A 190 -3.07 -41.27 11.09
N ASP A 191 -4.10 -42.03 10.74
CA ASP A 191 -4.50 -42.23 9.35
C ASP A 191 -4.72 -40.89 8.63
N PRO A 192 -4.28 -40.78 7.37
CA PRO A 192 -4.56 -39.61 6.55
C PRO A 192 -6.07 -39.50 6.27
N PRO A 193 -6.55 -38.31 5.87
CA PRO A 193 -7.90 -38.19 5.34
C PRO A 193 -8.09 -39.13 4.13
N PRO A 194 -9.34 -39.54 3.81
CA PRO A 194 -9.59 -40.39 2.66
C PRO A 194 -9.26 -39.64 1.34
N PRO A 195 -8.93 -40.38 0.26
CA PRO A 195 -8.80 -39.81 -1.07
C PRO A 195 -10.05 -39.02 -1.47
N PRO A 196 -9.91 -37.87 -2.18
CA PRO A 196 -8.70 -37.32 -2.81
C PRO A 196 -7.88 -36.37 -1.90
N TYR A 197 -8.17 -36.30 -0.60
CA TYR A 197 -7.55 -35.32 0.31
C TYR A 197 -6.27 -35.85 1.00
N ASP A 198 -5.81 -37.04 0.61
CA ASP A 198 -4.68 -37.77 1.17
C ASP A 198 -3.32 -37.35 0.59
N ILE A 199 -3.27 -36.22 -0.12
CA ILE A 199 -2.07 -35.66 -0.75
C ILE A 199 -1.74 -34.24 -0.26
N PHE A 200 -0.47 -33.90 -0.32
CA PHE A 200 0.09 -32.58 -0.09
C PHE A 200 0.86 -32.11 -1.33
N LEU A 201 0.92 -30.80 -1.50
CA LEU A 201 1.97 -30.14 -2.26
C LEU A 201 3.12 -29.82 -1.31
N CYS A 202 4.32 -30.27 -1.65
CA CYS A 202 5.55 -30.09 -0.91
C CYS A 202 6.48 -29.13 -1.64
N GLN A 203 7.10 -28.20 -0.91
CA GLN A 203 8.16 -27.34 -1.41
C GLN A 203 9.22 -27.14 -0.33
N HIS A 204 10.49 -27.06 -0.71
CA HIS A 204 11.58 -26.77 0.21
C HIS A 204 11.78 -25.26 0.32
N GLU A 205 11.41 -24.69 1.47
CA GLU A 205 11.48 -23.24 1.71
C GLU A 205 12.32 -22.92 2.95
N ARG A 206 13.02 -21.78 2.92
CA ARG A 206 13.67 -21.24 4.12
C ARG A 206 12.60 -20.66 5.04
N ARG A 207 12.52 -21.19 6.26
CA ARG A 207 11.45 -20.83 7.21
C ARG A 207 11.84 -19.65 8.07
N VAL A 208 10.95 -18.68 8.15
CA VAL A 208 11.02 -17.57 9.10
C VAL A 208 10.23 -17.96 10.35
N TYR A 209 10.89 -18.17 11.48
CA TYR A 209 10.26 -18.61 12.73
C TYR A 209 10.80 -17.87 13.95
N LYS A 210 10.10 -17.98 15.08
CA LYS A 210 10.54 -17.43 16.37
C LYS A 210 10.83 -18.60 17.30
N LYS A 211 12.03 -18.64 17.90
CA LYS A 211 12.37 -19.70 18.85
C LYS A 211 11.52 -19.56 20.12
N ARG A 212 11.03 -20.69 20.63
CA ARG A 212 10.29 -20.75 21.89
C ARG A 212 11.25 -20.32 23.02
N GLY A 213 10.89 -19.26 23.74
CA GLY A 213 11.73 -18.64 24.78
C GLY A 213 12.39 -17.32 24.38
N ASN A 214 12.50 -17.01 23.09
CA ASN A 214 13.02 -15.71 22.63
C ASN A 214 12.17 -15.12 21.48
N PRO A 215 10.95 -14.64 21.78
CA PRO A 215 9.95 -14.25 20.77
C PRO A 215 10.30 -12.95 20.00
N VAL A 216 11.40 -12.29 20.39
CA VAL A 216 11.88 -11.03 19.79
C VAL A 216 12.77 -11.31 18.57
N GLN A 217 13.52 -12.41 18.57
CA GLN A 217 14.43 -12.75 17.48
C GLN A 217 13.75 -13.63 16.44
N VAL A 218 13.60 -13.07 15.24
CA VAL A 218 13.15 -13.80 14.06
C VAL A 218 14.35 -14.56 13.51
N ASN A 219 14.22 -15.88 13.40
CA ASN A 219 15.24 -16.77 12.87
C ASN A 219 14.82 -17.22 11.47
N ILE A 220 15.77 -17.33 10.55
CA ILE A 220 15.57 -17.91 9.23
C ILE A 220 16.31 -19.24 9.21
N SER A 221 15.68 -20.32 8.74
CA SER A 221 16.35 -21.62 8.61
C SER A 221 17.52 -21.50 7.62
N LYS A 222 18.68 -22.09 7.99
CA LYS A 222 19.88 -22.07 7.14
C LYS A 222 19.68 -22.88 5.86
N GLN A 223 18.90 -23.97 5.96
CA GLN A 223 18.55 -24.85 4.84
C GLN A 223 17.05 -24.73 4.54
N GLY A 224 16.66 -25.07 3.30
CA GLY A 224 15.26 -25.22 2.94
C GLY A 224 14.64 -26.41 3.68
N GLU A 225 13.52 -26.18 4.37
CA GLU A 225 12.74 -27.23 5.01
C GLU A 225 11.52 -27.56 4.16
N ALA A 226 11.09 -28.81 4.16
CA ALA A 226 9.86 -29.23 3.49
C ALA A 226 8.63 -28.57 4.13
N VAL A 227 7.86 -27.85 3.31
CA VAL A 227 6.62 -27.16 3.67
C VAL A 227 5.47 -27.76 2.87
N TYR A 228 4.36 -28.03 3.56
CA TYR A 228 3.24 -28.82 3.02
C TYR A 228 1.96 -28.01 2.92
N TYR A 229 1.27 -28.10 1.78
CA TYR A 229 0.02 -27.42 1.48
C TYR A 229 -1.04 -28.37 0.99
N HIS A 230 -2.31 -28.08 1.30
CA HIS A 230 -3.39 -28.71 0.57
C HIS A 230 -3.29 -28.39 -0.93
N PRO A 231 -3.71 -29.30 -1.82
CA PRO A 231 -3.81 -29.08 -3.27
C PRO A 231 -5.02 -28.19 -3.61
N LEU A 232 -5.22 -27.10 -2.85
CA LEU A 232 -6.33 -26.17 -3.01
C LEU A 232 -5.75 -24.79 -3.29
N GLN A 233 -6.23 -24.14 -4.36
CA GLN A 233 -5.78 -22.79 -4.73
C GLN A 233 -5.89 -21.80 -3.58
N LYS A 234 -6.90 -21.92 -2.70
CA LYS A 234 -7.05 -21.06 -1.53
C LYS A 234 -5.85 -21.11 -0.58
N CYS A 235 -5.24 -22.29 -0.42
CA CYS A 235 -4.10 -22.49 0.48
C CYS A 235 -2.80 -21.93 -0.11
N LEU A 236 -2.66 -21.97 -1.43
CA LEU A 236 -1.52 -21.36 -2.15
C LEU A 236 -1.67 -19.83 -2.20
N LYS A 237 -2.86 -19.33 -2.54
CA LYS A 237 -3.19 -17.89 -2.59
C LYS A 237 -3.05 -17.20 -1.23
N GLN A 238 -3.44 -17.86 -0.15
CA GLN A 238 -3.28 -17.34 1.22
C GLN A 238 -1.82 -17.10 1.61
N LYS A 239 -0.87 -17.82 1.00
CA LYS A 239 0.55 -17.68 1.32
C LYS A 239 1.30 -16.74 0.39
N PHE A 240 1.00 -16.77 -0.92
CA PHE A 240 1.82 -16.08 -1.92
C PHE A 240 1.09 -14.93 -2.65
N GLY A 241 -0.21 -14.70 -2.38
CA GLY A 241 -1.01 -13.71 -3.11
C GLY A 241 -1.56 -14.25 -4.43
N VAL A 242 -1.84 -13.37 -5.40
CA VAL A 242 -2.32 -13.73 -6.74
C VAL A 242 -1.10 -13.98 -7.65
N GLY A 243 -0.67 -15.23 -7.78
CA GLY A 243 0.50 -15.59 -8.60
C GLY A 243 0.46 -17.04 -9.10
N SER A 244 0.86 -17.19 -10.36
CA SER A 244 0.77 -18.30 -11.33
C SER A 244 0.54 -19.75 -10.80
N PRO A 245 -0.47 -20.47 -11.34
CA PRO A 245 -0.72 -21.89 -11.09
C PRO A 245 0.22 -22.86 -11.86
N ASP A 246 1.25 -22.37 -12.55
CA ASP A 246 1.94 -23.14 -13.62
C ASP A 246 3.13 -24.00 -13.17
N ASN A 247 3.35 -24.20 -11.86
CA ASN A 247 4.57 -24.85 -11.32
C ASN A 247 4.32 -26.20 -10.58
N ILE A 248 3.31 -26.97 -10.98
CA ILE A 248 2.98 -28.27 -10.33
C ILE A 248 3.44 -29.41 -11.23
N ARG A 249 4.41 -30.21 -10.78
CA ARG A 249 4.76 -31.49 -11.39
C ARG A 249 4.25 -32.66 -10.55
N LEU A 250 3.76 -33.68 -11.23
CA LEU A 250 3.39 -34.96 -10.61
C LEU A 250 4.68 -35.79 -10.49
N CYS A 251 5.02 -36.21 -9.28
CA CYS A 251 6.09 -37.18 -9.07
C CYS A 251 5.51 -38.57 -9.39
N GLU A 252 5.94 -39.18 -10.50
CA GLU A 252 5.68 -40.59 -10.79
C GLU A 252 6.64 -41.43 -9.93
N GLN A 253 6.08 -42.43 -9.22
CA GLN A 253 6.86 -43.46 -8.53
C GLN A 253 7.32 -44.53 -9.50
#